data_AF-S7ZZH9-F1
#
_entry.id   AF-S7ZZH9-F1
#
_cell.length_a   1.000
_cell.length_b   1.000
_cell.length_c   1.000
_cell.angle_alpha   90.00
_cell.angle_beta   90.00
_cell.angle_gamma   90.00
#
_symmetry.space_group_name_H-M   'P 1'
#
loop_
_entity.id
_entity.type
_entity.pdbx_description
1 polymer ?
#
loop_
_entity_poly.entity_id
_entity_poly.type
_entity_poly.pdbx_seq_one_letter_code
_entity_poly.pdbx_strand_id
1 'polypeptide(L)'
;MAKCLHGIILSGLLQLRPTLHKTNLARTHALSTLQKVLPESCDLFEYTTGRWIYNDALRHRERRRAFNVSELKRLAALAVQQKEDDVAGFEKLAEGGFNRSFKITMRNGFQFVARIPYHVTEPKYLAVASEVATTDFLRSHGIPVPEIFGYSAVADNSTGTEYIFMELVQGQNLGDIWYTLSEKERETLVTKLVQLESRLFALRFPASENLYCYDDLLA
;
A
#
# COMPACT_ATOMS: atom_id res chain seq x y z
N MET A 1 26.68 -1.26 8.40
CA MET A 1 25.78 -1.32 7.23
C MET A 1 24.42 -1.88 7.65
N ALA A 2 23.65 -1.10 8.42
CA ALA A 2 22.37 -1.53 9.00
C ALA A 2 21.27 -0.46 8.89
N LYS A 3 21.52 0.63 8.16
CA LYS A 3 20.65 1.82 8.17
C LYS A 3 19.69 1.93 7.00
N CYS A 4 19.81 1.09 5.96
CA CYS A 4 18.92 1.14 4.79
C CYS A 4 17.73 0.16 4.86
N LEU A 5 17.87 -0.97 5.57
CA LEU A 5 16.76 -1.92 5.77
C LEU A 5 15.75 -1.51 6.86
N HIS A 6 16.10 -0.54 7.72
CA HIS A 6 15.22 -0.10 8.81
C HIS A 6 14.00 0.71 8.34
N GLY A 7 13.99 1.21 7.09
CA GLY A 7 13.00 2.18 6.62
C GLY A 7 11.84 1.64 5.78
N ILE A 8 11.93 0.42 5.23
CA ILE A 8 10.99 -0.05 4.20
C ILE A 8 10.02 -1.12 4.73
N ILE A 9 10.37 -1.86 5.80
CA ILE A 9 9.60 -3.05 6.22
C ILE A 9 8.63 -2.78 7.39
N LEU A 10 8.69 -1.63 8.07
CA LEU A 10 8.00 -1.44 9.36
C LEU A 10 6.66 -0.68 9.32
N SER A 11 6.12 -0.29 8.16
CA SER A 11 4.85 0.46 8.10
C SER A 11 3.60 -0.39 7.82
N GLY A 12 3.70 -1.71 7.62
CA GLY A 12 2.57 -2.52 7.13
C GLY A 12 2.15 -3.73 7.95
N LEU A 13 2.88 -4.13 8.99
CA LEU A 13 2.71 -5.44 9.61
C LEU A 13 2.57 -5.37 11.11
N LEU A 14 1.35 -5.08 11.56
CA LEU A 14 0.81 -5.53 12.84
C LEU A 14 -0.60 -4.99 12.90
N GLN A 15 -1.57 -5.84 12.58
CA GLN A 15 -2.96 -5.47 12.57
C GLN A 15 -3.77 -6.73 12.97
N LEU A 16 -4.36 -6.70 14.17
CA LEU A 16 -5.13 -7.80 14.78
C LEU A 16 -6.64 -7.66 14.44
N ARG A 17 -7.33 -8.79 14.25
CA ARG A 17 -8.78 -8.87 13.95
C ARG A 17 -9.63 -8.89 15.24
N PRO A 18 -10.74 -8.13 15.31
CA PRO A 18 -11.84 -8.39 16.24
C PRO A 18 -13.15 -8.83 15.55
N THR A 19 -13.99 -9.54 16.32
CA THR A 19 -15.29 -10.12 15.98
C THR A 19 -16.43 -9.09 16.06
N LEU A 20 -17.33 -9.10 15.06
CA LEU A 20 -18.48 -8.19 14.92
C LEU A 20 -19.75 -8.71 15.64
N HIS A 21 -20.41 -7.83 16.39
CA HIS A 21 -21.78 -8.02 16.87
C HIS A 21 -22.72 -7.07 16.12
N LYS A 22 -23.82 -7.61 15.58
CA LYS A 22 -24.80 -6.90 14.72
C LYS A 22 -25.96 -6.37 15.54
N THR A 23 -26.46 -5.18 15.18
CA THR A 23 -27.86 -4.76 15.35
C THR A 23 -28.32 -3.95 14.14
N ASN A 24 -29.59 -4.14 13.75
CA ASN A 24 -30.26 -3.65 12.53
C ASN A 24 -31.29 -2.53 12.83
N LEU A 25 -31.82 -1.98 11.72
CA LEU A 25 -33.01 -1.09 11.47
C LEU A 25 -32.66 0.41 11.29
N ALA A 26 -33.20 1.15 10.31
CA ALA A 26 -34.35 0.97 9.44
C ALA A 26 -34.28 1.77 8.10
N ARG A 27 -35.00 1.24 7.08
CA ARG A 27 -35.77 1.83 5.95
C ARG A 27 -36.08 3.34 6.01
N THR A 28 -36.29 4.15 4.95
CA THR A 28 -36.34 4.11 3.46
C THR A 28 -36.28 5.58 3.01
N HIS A 29 -35.81 5.91 1.80
CA HIS A 29 -36.58 6.71 0.80
C HIS A 29 -35.71 6.95 -0.44
N ALA A 30 -36.24 6.54 -1.59
CA ALA A 30 -35.69 6.83 -2.90
C ALA A 30 -35.98 8.28 -3.29
N LEU A 31 -34.96 8.98 -3.80
CA LEU A 31 -35.13 10.20 -4.58
C LEU A 31 -34.04 10.21 -5.66
N SER A 32 -34.53 10.13 -6.91
CA SER A 32 -33.77 10.22 -8.14
C SER A 32 -32.91 11.48 -8.18
N THR A 33 -31.63 11.37 -8.47
CA THR A 33 -30.81 12.52 -8.85
C THR A 33 -29.75 12.10 -9.88
N LEU A 34 -29.82 12.78 -11.02
CA LEU A 34 -28.79 13.02 -12.03
C LEU A 34 -27.41 12.46 -11.68
N GLN A 35 -26.91 11.60 -12.56
CA GLN A 35 -25.53 11.12 -12.59
C GLN A 35 -24.57 12.30 -12.88
N LYS A 36 -24.32 13.12 -11.85
CA LYS A 36 -23.15 13.99 -11.82
C LYS A 36 -21.96 13.07 -11.66
N VAL A 37 -21.16 12.97 -12.72
CA VAL A 37 -19.74 12.61 -12.58
C VAL A 37 -19.17 13.56 -11.53
N LEU A 38 -18.99 13.07 -10.31
CA LEU A 38 -18.34 13.82 -9.25
C LEU A 38 -16.95 14.18 -9.79
N PRO A 39 -16.53 15.45 -9.74
CA PRO A 39 -15.17 15.82 -10.10
C PRO A 39 -14.23 14.94 -9.27
N GLU A 40 -13.31 14.24 -9.91
CA GLU A 40 -12.27 13.52 -9.18
C GLU A 40 -11.60 14.52 -8.24
N SER A 41 -11.60 14.21 -6.94
CA SER A 41 -11.10 15.11 -5.91
C SER A 41 -9.66 15.52 -6.22
N CYS A 42 -9.35 16.82 -6.20
CA CYS A 42 -7.98 17.33 -6.36
C CYS A 42 -6.99 16.72 -5.35
N ASP A 43 -7.48 16.12 -4.25
CA ASP A 43 -6.66 15.47 -3.21
C ASP A 43 -5.92 14.20 -3.69
N LEU A 44 -6.32 13.59 -4.81
CA LEU A 44 -5.66 12.36 -5.29
C LEU A 44 -4.18 12.58 -5.68
N PHE A 45 -3.85 13.79 -6.16
CA PHE A 45 -2.52 14.10 -6.69
C PHE A 45 -1.62 14.85 -5.71
N GLU A 46 -2.20 15.49 -4.71
CA GLU A 46 -1.50 16.37 -3.77
C GLU A 46 -1.06 15.63 -2.50
N TYR A 47 0.05 16.08 -1.92
CA TYR A 47 0.45 15.67 -0.57
C TYR A 47 -0.27 16.56 0.46
N THR A 48 -1.03 15.96 1.37
CA THR A 48 -1.95 16.66 2.28
C THR A 48 -1.75 16.31 3.76
N THR A 49 -0.97 15.28 4.09
CA THR A 49 -0.85 14.75 5.47
C THR A 49 0.15 15.51 6.36
N GLY A 50 1.12 16.21 5.80
CA GLY A 50 2.16 16.86 6.60
C GLY A 50 2.75 18.12 5.98
N ARG A 51 3.63 18.78 6.75
CA ARG A 51 4.40 19.95 6.33
C ARG A 51 5.87 19.79 6.72
N TRP A 52 6.73 20.51 6.02
CA TRP A 52 8.16 20.58 6.32
C TRP A 52 8.51 21.91 6.96
N ILE A 53 9.41 21.85 7.95
CA ILE A 53 9.96 23.05 8.60
C ILE A 53 10.75 23.90 7.58
N TYR A 54 11.39 23.25 6.60
CA TYR A 54 12.20 23.89 5.56
C TYR A 54 11.73 23.45 4.17
N ASN A 55 11.70 24.38 3.21
CA ASN A 55 11.34 24.13 1.81
C ASN A 55 9.93 23.52 1.60
N ASP A 56 8.97 23.83 2.47
CA ASP A 56 7.61 23.25 2.45
C ASP A 56 6.95 23.22 1.06
N ALA A 57 6.82 24.38 0.41
CA ALA A 57 6.23 24.49 -0.92
C ALA A 57 6.98 23.66 -1.98
N LEU A 58 8.30 23.53 -1.86
CA LEU A 58 9.10 22.69 -2.74
C LEU A 58 8.85 21.20 -2.44
N ARG A 59 8.82 20.79 -1.16
CA ARG A 59 8.58 19.39 -0.76
C ARG A 59 7.19 18.90 -1.14
N HIS A 60 6.18 19.78 -1.10
CA HIS A 60 4.85 19.51 -1.63
C HIS A 60 4.87 19.35 -3.15
N ARG A 61 5.51 20.28 -3.89
CA ARG A 61 5.60 20.22 -5.36
C ARG A 61 6.29 18.95 -5.86
N GLU A 62 7.36 18.55 -5.19
CA GLU A 62 8.12 17.32 -5.46
C GLU A 62 7.29 16.04 -5.28
N ARG A 63 6.27 16.09 -4.41
CA ARG A 63 5.36 14.96 -4.10
C ARG A 63 4.03 15.05 -4.83
N ARG A 64 3.78 16.15 -5.54
CA ARG A 64 2.67 16.22 -6.47
C ARG A 64 2.92 15.22 -7.59
N ARG A 65 1.96 14.33 -7.81
CA ARG A 65 2.07 13.28 -8.82
C ARG A 65 0.72 13.07 -9.49
N ALA A 66 0.63 13.49 -10.75
CA ALA A 66 -0.53 13.23 -11.60
C ALA A 66 -0.36 11.87 -12.29
N PHE A 67 -1.47 11.17 -12.50
CA PHE A 67 -1.53 9.89 -13.19
C PHE A 67 -2.93 9.69 -13.76
N ASN A 68 -3.08 8.77 -14.71
CA ASN A 68 -4.38 8.44 -15.28
C ASN A 68 -5.16 7.50 -14.34
N VAL A 69 -6.14 8.07 -13.63
CA VAL A 69 -6.95 7.35 -12.63
C VAL A 69 -7.79 6.25 -13.26
N SER A 70 -8.40 6.50 -14.43
CA SER A 70 -9.21 5.51 -15.14
C SER A 70 -8.39 4.31 -15.57
N GLU A 71 -7.22 4.54 -16.16
CA GLU A 71 -6.30 3.46 -16.55
C GLU A 71 -5.76 2.69 -15.35
N LEU A 72 -5.48 3.37 -14.23
CA LEU A 72 -5.08 2.68 -13.00
C LEU A 72 -6.20 1.78 -12.47
N LYS A 73 -7.46 2.24 -12.46
CA LYS A 73 -8.63 1.43 -12.07
C LYS A 73 -8.80 0.21 -12.99
N ARG A 74 -8.67 0.41 -14.31
CA ARG A 74 -8.75 -0.67 -15.30
C ARG A 74 -7.68 -1.74 -15.04
N LEU A 75 -6.42 -1.33 -14.90
CA LEU A 75 -5.32 -2.25 -14.62
C LEU A 75 -5.45 -2.93 -13.26
N ALA A 76 -5.94 -2.21 -12.25
CA ALA A 76 -6.21 -2.76 -10.93
C ALA A 76 -7.26 -3.88 -10.97
N ALA A 77 -8.35 -3.68 -11.72
CA ALA A 77 -9.37 -4.71 -11.92
C ALA A 77 -8.81 -5.94 -12.64
N LEU A 78 -8.03 -5.73 -13.70
CA LEU A 78 -7.38 -6.81 -14.44
C LEU A 78 -6.43 -7.63 -13.56
N ALA A 79 -5.64 -6.98 -12.69
CA ALA A 79 -4.70 -7.64 -11.79
C ALA A 79 -5.39 -8.62 -10.82
N VAL A 80 -6.68 -8.39 -10.52
CA VAL A 80 -7.48 -9.26 -9.64
C VAL A 80 -8.56 -10.04 -10.40
N GLN A 81 -8.40 -10.16 -11.73
CA GLN A 81 -9.27 -10.92 -12.63
C GLN A 81 -10.74 -10.45 -12.61
N GLN A 82 -10.97 -9.15 -12.46
CA GLN A 82 -12.29 -8.51 -12.49
C GLN A 82 -12.40 -7.49 -13.63
N LYS A 83 -13.62 -7.03 -13.92
CA LYS A 83 -13.86 -6.03 -14.97
C LYS A 83 -13.68 -4.63 -14.40
N GLU A 84 -13.28 -3.68 -15.25
CA GLU A 84 -13.18 -2.26 -14.86
C GLU A 84 -14.50 -1.72 -14.28
N ASP A 85 -15.63 -2.11 -14.87
CA ASP A 85 -16.98 -1.74 -14.39
C ASP A 85 -17.26 -2.21 -12.94
N ASP A 86 -16.52 -3.20 -12.44
CA ASP A 86 -16.65 -3.72 -11.08
C ASP A 86 -15.93 -2.85 -10.04
N VAL A 87 -15.12 -1.86 -10.43
CA VAL A 87 -14.52 -0.91 -9.48
C VAL A 87 -15.60 0.01 -8.93
N ALA A 88 -15.97 -0.21 -7.67
CA ALA A 88 -17.01 0.55 -6.97
C ALA A 88 -16.47 1.77 -6.22
N GLY A 89 -15.19 1.75 -5.83
CA GLY A 89 -14.57 2.83 -5.06
C GLY A 89 -13.07 2.95 -5.30
N PHE A 90 -12.59 4.19 -5.28
CA PHE A 90 -11.18 4.54 -5.37
C PHE A 90 -10.93 5.79 -4.52
N GLU A 91 -10.18 5.63 -3.44
CA GLU A 91 -9.92 6.72 -2.50
C GLU A 91 -8.49 6.69 -1.99
N LYS A 92 -7.94 7.86 -1.65
CA LYS A 92 -6.64 7.97 -1.02
C LYS A 92 -6.71 7.33 0.37
N LEU A 93 -5.91 6.28 0.57
CA LEU A 93 -5.87 5.54 1.83
C LEU A 93 -4.86 6.14 2.81
N ALA A 94 -3.66 6.41 2.31
CA ALA A 94 -2.56 6.92 3.10
C ALA A 94 -1.49 7.53 2.19
N GLU A 95 -0.60 8.30 2.78
CA GLU A 95 0.62 8.75 2.12
C GLU A 95 1.75 8.89 3.14
N GLY A 96 2.98 8.67 2.68
CA GLY A 96 4.19 8.76 3.50
C GLY A 96 5.27 9.60 2.84
N GLY A 97 6.52 9.36 3.21
CA GLY A 97 7.67 10.09 2.66
C GLY A 97 7.97 9.75 1.18
N PHE A 98 7.64 8.54 0.75
CA PHE A 98 8.11 7.93 -0.51
C PHE A 98 7.00 7.51 -1.48
N ASN A 99 5.79 7.31 -0.98
CA ASN A 99 4.68 6.78 -1.76
C ASN A 99 3.33 7.29 -1.25
N ARG A 100 2.34 7.17 -2.13
CA ARG A 100 0.91 7.35 -1.86
C ARG A 100 0.20 6.03 -2.11
N SER A 101 -0.75 5.70 -1.25
CA SER A 101 -1.55 4.48 -1.33
C SER A 101 -3.02 4.83 -1.50
N PHE A 102 -3.70 4.08 -2.35
CA PHE A 102 -5.12 4.21 -2.64
C PHE A 102 -5.82 2.89 -2.32
N LYS A 103 -6.97 2.97 -1.65
CA LYS A 103 -7.84 1.82 -1.45
C LYS A 103 -8.76 1.70 -2.65
N ILE A 104 -8.79 0.50 -3.22
CA ILE A 104 -9.68 0.12 -4.31
C ILE A 104 -10.72 -0.83 -3.75
N THR A 105 -12.00 -0.55 -4.01
CA THR A 105 -13.12 -1.39 -3.58
C THR A 105 -13.86 -1.89 -4.79
N MET A 106 -13.99 -3.21 -4.92
CA MET A 106 -14.77 -3.88 -5.96
C MET A 106 -16.24 -4.01 -5.55
N ARG A 107 -17.15 -4.17 -6.52
CA ARG A 107 -18.60 -4.35 -6.28
C ARG A 107 -18.92 -5.58 -5.45
N ASN A 108 -18.09 -6.62 -5.53
CA ASN A 108 -18.22 -7.83 -4.71
C ASN A 108 -17.71 -7.64 -3.26
N GLY A 109 -17.25 -6.44 -2.89
CA GLY A 109 -16.73 -6.11 -1.57
C GLY A 109 -15.24 -6.42 -1.39
N PHE A 110 -14.57 -7.01 -2.38
CA PHE A 110 -13.12 -7.21 -2.32
C PHE A 110 -12.38 -5.86 -2.31
N GLN A 111 -11.41 -5.73 -1.41
CA GLN A 111 -10.65 -4.51 -1.20
C GLN A 111 -9.16 -4.77 -1.25
N PHE A 112 -8.42 -3.87 -1.89
CA PHE A 112 -6.97 -3.95 -2.01
C PHE A 112 -6.37 -2.56 -2.18
N VAL A 113 -5.05 -2.48 -2.24
CA VAL A 113 -4.28 -1.25 -2.28
C VAL A 113 -3.58 -1.11 -3.64
N ALA A 114 -3.66 0.08 -4.22
CA ALA A 114 -2.72 0.55 -5.23
C ALA A 114 -1.74 1.52 -4.59
N ARG A 115 -0.44 1.25 -4.73
CA ARG A 115 0.62 2.10 -4.17
C ARG A 115 1.47 2.68 -5.28
N ILE A 116 1.68 3.99 -5.22
CA ILE A 116 2.35 4.80 -6.24
C ILE A 116 3.52 5.53 -5.58
N PRO A 117 4.78 5.33 -6.03
CA PRO A 117 5.93 6.08 -5.52
C PRO A 117 5.87 7.55 -5.95
N TYR A 118 6.53 8.45 -5.22
CA TYR A 118 6.70 9.85 -5.67
C TYR A 118 7.80 9.98 -6.72
N HIS A 119 7.78 11.07 -7.50
CA HIS A 119 8.83 11.35 -8.48
C HIS A 119 10.22 11.48 -7.86
N VAL A 120 10.29 11.88 -6.59
CA VAL A 120 11.56 12.01 -5.83
C VAL A 120 12.12 10.69 -5.29
N THR A 121 11.38 9.59 -5.41
CA THR A 121 11.87 8.28 -4.99
C THR A 121 12.72 7.71 -6.12
N GLU A 122 14.05 7.68 -5.91
CA GLU A 122 15.03 7.20 -6.88
C GLU A 122 15.91 6.10 -6.26
N PRO A 123 16.41 5.13 -7.07
CA PRO A 123 16.06 4.88 -8.46
C PRO A 123 14.66 4.27 -8.62
N LYS A 124 13.78 4.87 -9.43
CA LYS A 124 12.34 4.47 -9.54
C LYS A 124 12.14 3.00 -9.85
N TYR A 125 12.73 2.55 -10.97
CA TYR A 125 12.57 1.18 -11.48
C TYR A 125 13.01 0.14 -10.44
N LEU A 126 14.25 0.27 -9.98
CA LEU A 126 14.85 -0.68 -9.04
C LEU A 126 14.15 -0.66 -7.67
N ALA A 127 13.66 0.50 -7.21
CA ALA A 127 12.91 0.56 -5.95
C ALA A 127 11.62 -0.25 -6.01
N VAL A 128 10.83 -0.10 -7.09
CA VAL A 128 9.57 -0.84 -7.25
C VAL A 128 9.84 -2.32 -7.48
N ALA A 129 10.71 -2.68 -8.42
CA ALA A 129 11.06 -4.06 -8.72
C ALA A 129 11.62 -4.78 -7.49
N SER A 130 12.50 -4.12 -6.74
CA SER A 130 13.11 -4.76 -5.57
C SER A 130 12.14 -4.96 -4.42
N GLU A 131 11.20 -4.03 -4.24
CA GLU A 131 10.21 -4.17 -3.19
C GLU A 131 9.22 -5.31 -3.47
N VAL A 132 8.80 -5.47 -4.73
CA VAL A 132 7.96 -6.61 -5.15
C VAL A 132 8.71 -7.93 -4.92
N ALA A 133 9.92 -8.04 -5.46
CA ALA A 133 10.74 -9.25 -5.33
C ALA A 133 11.02 -9.62 -3.87
N THR A 134 11.31 -8.63 -3.03
CA THR A 134 11.52 -8.84 -1.60
C THR A 134 10.24 -9.29 -0.91
N THR A 135 9.09 -8.68 -1.24
CA THR A 135 7.79 -9.05 -0.65
C THR A 135 7.42 -10.49 -0.99
N ASP A 136 7.58 -10.91 -2.24
CA ASP A 136 7.28 -12.28 -2.67
C ASP A 136 8.27 -13.30 -2.08
N PHE A 137 9.56 -12.94 -2.00
CA PHE A 137 10.55 -13.76 -1.30
C PHE A 137 10.18 -13.97 0.16
N LEU A 138 9.84 -12.92 0.90
CA LEU A 138 9.44 -13.01 2.30
C LEU A 138 8.19 -13.89 2.48
N ARG A 139 7.19 -13.72 1.60
CA ARG A 139 5.97 -14.55 1.61
C ARG A 139 6.27 -16.03 1.40
N SER A 140 7.15 -16.34 0.45
CA SER A 140 7.55 -17.74 0.16
C SER A 140 8.23 -18.40 1.37
N HIS A 141 8.76 -17.61 2.31
CA HIS A 141 9.34 -18.07 3.58
C HIS A 141 8.35 -17.97 4.77
N GLY A 142 7.06 -17.79 4.47
CA GLY A 142 5.98 -17.74 5.46
C GLY A 142 5.99 -16.49 6.33
N ILE A 143 6.77 -15.46 5.99
CA ILE A 143 6.69 -14.16 6.66
C ILE A 143 5.34 -13.55 6.28
N PRO A 144 4.53 -13.09 7.25
CA PRO A 144 3.28 -12.41 6.93
C PRO A 144 3.64 -11.08 6.28
N VAL A 145 3.38 -10.95 4.98
CA VAL A 145 3.56 -9.73 4.18
C VAL A 145 2.38 -9.64 3.20
N PRO A 146 1.97 -8.46 2.70
CA PRO A 146 0.77 -8.30 1.87
C PRO A 146 0.94 -8.87 0.46
N GLU A 147 0.03 -9.74 0.01
CA GLU A 147 0.08 -10.37 -1.32
C GLU A 147 0.22 -9.35 -2.46
N ILE A 148 1.08 -9.61 -3.45
CA ILE A 148 1.22 -8.77 -4.64
C ILE A 148 0.29 -9.31 -5.73
N PHE A 149 -0.60 -8.46 -6.25
CA PHE A 149 -1.51 -8.79 -7.34
C PHE A 149 -0.97 -8.38 -8.71
N GLY A 150 -0.07 -7.39 -8.76
CA GLY A 150 0.58 -6.95 -9.99
C GLY A 150 1.32 -5.63 -9.78
N TYR A 151 2.22 -5.27 -10.69
CA TYR A 151 2.98 -4.02 -10.62
C TYR A 151 3.45 -3.56 -11.99
N SER A 152 3.86 -2.29 -12.07
CA SER A 152 4.67 -1.75 -13.16
C SER A 152 5.81 -0.94 -12.55
N ALA A 153 7.05 -1.34 -12.80
CA ALA A 153 8.24 -0.63 -12.35
C ALA A 153 8.66 0.53 -13.28
N VAL A 154 8.01 0.66 -14.45
CA VAL A 154 8.23 1.77 -15.39
C VAL A 154 6.98 2.65 -15.47
N ALA A 155 7.17 3.96 -15.65
CA ALA A 155 6.09 4.90 -15.90
C ALA A 155 5.58 4.89 -17.36
N ASP A 156 6.31 4.25 -18.28
CA ASP A 156 5.88 4.03 -19.67
C ASP A 156 4.80 2.93 -19.74
N ASN A 157 3.62 3.27 -19.24
CA ASN A 157 2.42 2.46 -19.28
C ASN A 157 1.20 3.39 -19.31
N SER A 158 -0.01 2.85 -19.50
CA SER A 158 -1.21 3.69 -19.69
C SER A 158 -1.60 4.55 -18.49
N THR A 159 -1.07 4.27 -17.29
CA THR A 159 -1.26 5.11 -16.10
C THR A 159 -0.35 6.35 -16.06
N GLY A 160 0.77 6.33 -16.81
CA GLY A 160 1.83 7.34 -16.74
C GLY A 160 2.64 7.30 -15.43
N THR A 161 2.56 6.20 -14.66
CA THR A 161 3.25 6.07 -13.38
C THR A 161 3.63 4.63 -13.05
N GLU A 162 4.67 4.45 -12.25
CA GLU A 162 4.88 3.16 -11.58
C GLU A 162 3.77 2.92 -10.56
N TYR A 163 3.46 1.64 -10.31
CA TYR A 163 2.47 1.24 -9.31
C TYR A 163 2.72 -0.18 -8.81
N ILE A 164 2.16 -0.50 -7.65
CA ILE A 164 2.04 -1.86 -7.11
C ILE A 164 0.60 -2.05 -6.63
N PHE A 165 -0.06 -3.11 -7.09
CA PHE A 165 -1.33 -3.61 -6.56
C PHE A 165 -1.04 -4.71 -5.55
N MET A 166 -1.58 -4.57 -4.35
CA MET A 166 -1.27 -5.46 -3.23
C MET A 166 -2.45 -5.60 -2.27
N GLU A 167 -2.43 -6.65 -1.46
CA GLU A 167 -3.41 -6.95 -0.42
C GLU A 167 -3.60 -5.77 0.54
N LEU A 168 -4.87 -5.50 0.90
CA LEU A 168 -5.20 -4.62 2.01
C LEU A 168 -5.16 -5.41 3.33
N VAL A 169 -4.09 -5.25 4.09
CA VAL A 169 -3.96 -5.85 5.43
C VAL A 169 -4.95 -5.21 6.41
N GLN A 170 -5.63 -6.04 7.20
CA GLN A 170 -6.71 -5.64 8.10
C GLN A 170 -6.32 -5.65 9.58
N GLY A 171 -6.68 -4.58 10.31
CA GLY A 171 -6.56 -4.41 11.77
C GLY A 171 -6.06 -3.01 12.17
N GLN A 172 -5.23 -2.90 13.22
CA GLN A 172 -4.92 -1.61 13.89
C GLN A 172 -3.43 -1.31 13.98
N ASN A 173 -3.01 -0.08 13.67
CA ASN A 173 -1.62 0.34 13.82
C ASN A 173 -1.18 0.23 15.28
N LEU A 174 -0.03 -0.42 15.52
CA LEU A 174 0.48 -0.63 16.88
C LEU A 174 0.69 0.68 17.64
N GLY A 175 1.12 1.75 16.96
CA GLY A 175 1.32 3.07 17.56
C GLY A 175 0.04 3.67 18.14
N ASP A 176 -1.10 3.42 17.50
CA ASP A 176 -2.41 3.95 17.93
C ASP A 176 -2.90 3.27 19.21
N ILE A 177 -2.62 1.97 19.35
CA ILE A 177 -3.13 1.17 20.48
C ILE A 177 -2.10 0.97 21.58
N TRP A 178 -0.82 1.30 21.37
CA TRP A 178 0.29 0.97 22.29
C TRP A 178 -0.02 1.30 23.75
N TYR A 179 -0.50 2.52 24.00
CA TYR A 179 -0.78 3.02 25.35
C TYR A 179 -2.08 2.47 25.95
N THR A 180 -2.96 1.90 25.13
CA THR A 180 -4.21 1.25 25.57
C THR A 180 -4.01 -0.20 26.00
N LEU A 181 -2.94 -0.84 25.53
CA LEU A 181 -2.60 -2.23 25.85
C LEU A 181 -2.10 -2.37 27.30
N SER A 182 -2.51 -3.45 27.95
CA SER A 182 -1.96 -3.89 29.22
C SER A 182 -0.49 -4.32 29.09
N GLU A 183 0.22 -4.38 30.20
CA GLU A 183 1.61 -4.85 30.24
C GLU A 183 1.76 -6.25 29.64
N LYS A 184 0.85 -7.17 30.00
CA LYS A 184 0.84 -8.55 29.48
C LYS A 184 0.61 -8.62 27.97
N GLU A 185 -0.25 -7.76 27.43
CA GLU A 185 -0.48 -7.68 25.98
C GLU A 185 0.75 -7.13 25.25
N ARG A 186 1.40 -6.10 25.82
CA ARG A 186 2.66 -5.56 25.29
C ARG A 186 3.77 -6.60 25.30
N GLU A 187 3.94 -7.34 26.40
CA GLU A 187 4.90 -8.44 26.50
C GLU A 187 4.65 -9.47 25.39
N THR A 188 3.40 -9.92 25.25
CA THR A 188 3.00 -10.88 24.22
C THR A 188 3.30 -10.37 22.80
N LEU A 189 3.04 -9.09 22.53
CA LEU A 189 3.31 -8.47 21.23
C LEU A 189 4.80 -8.36 20.94
N VAL A 190 5.59 -7.92 21.91
CA VAL A 190 7.05 -7.83 21.78
C VAL A 190 7.65 -9.21 21.56
N THR A 191 7.20 -10.24 22.27
CA THR A 191 7.64 -11.63 22.03
C THR A 191 7.36 -12.06 20.58
N LYS A 192 6.15 -11.80 20.06
CA LYS A 192 5.80 -12.12 18.67
C LYS A 192 6.66 -11.34 17.66
N LEU A 193 6.95 -10.07 17.94
CA LEU A 193 7.82 -9.24 17.10
C LEU A 193 9.24 -9.79 17.06
N VAL A 194 9.81 -10.17 18.20
CA VAL A 194 11.14 -10.80 18.28
C VAL A 194 11.17 -12.14 17.54
N GLN A 195 10.11 -12.94 17.62
CA GLN A 195 10.00 -14.18 16.85
C GLN A 195 9.98 -13.92 15.35
N LEU A 196 9.24 -12.90 14.90
CA LEU A 196 9.19 -12.50 13.49
C LEU A 196 10.56 -12.01 13.01
N GLU A 197 11.20 -11.14 13.79
CA GLU A 197 12.54 -10.61 13.52
C GLU A 197 13.58 -11.75 13.44
N SER A 198 13.55 -12.69 14.40
CA SER A 198 14.42 -13.87 14.39
C SER A 198 14.28 -14.70 13.12
N ARG A 199 13.04 -14.87 12.63
CA ARG A 199 12.77 -15.57 11.37
C ARG A 199 13.32 -14.81 10.16
N LEU A 200 13.18 -13.48 10.14
CA LEU A 200 13.76 -12.64 9.09
C LEU A 200 15.28 -12.75 9.04
N PHE A 201 15.96 -12.69 10.19
CA PHE A 201 17.42 -12.83 10.28
C PHE A 201 17.93 -14.25 9.96
N ALA A 202 17.10 -15.27 10.10
CA ALA A 202 17.44 -16.64 9.73
C ALA A 202 17.46 -16.87 8.22
N LEU A 203 16.87 -15.97 7.42
CA LEU A 203 16.85 -16.09 5.96
C LEU A 203 18.27 -15.96 5.39
N ARG A 204 18.64 -16.90 4.52
CA ARG A 204 19.93 -16.92 3.83
C ARG A 204 19.77 -16.38 2.43
N PHE A 205 20.52 -15.33 2.12
CA PHE A 205 20.61 -14.80 0.77
C PHE A 205 21.86 -15.37 0.09
N PRO A 206 21.78 -15.78 -1.19
CA PRO A 206 22.94 -16.26 -1.94
C PRO A 206 23.94 -15.13 -2.25
N ALA A 207 23.49 -13.88 -2.21
CA ALA A 207 24.28 -12.68 -2.41
C ALA A 207 23.78 -11.55 -1.50
N SER A 208 24.60 -10.51 -1.34
CA SER A 208 24.18 -9.25 -0.72
C SER A 208 23.47 -8.35 -1.74
N GLU A 209 22.85 -7.27 -1.25
CA GLU A 209 22.13 -6.22 -2.01
C GLU A 209 20.62 -6.45 -2.16
N ASN A 210 20.05 -6.02 -3.29
CA ASN A 210 18.63 -5.99 -3.55
C ASN A 210 18.19 -7.28 -4.26
N LEU A 211 16.99 -7.75 -3.94
CA LEU A 211 16.35 -8.81 -4.71
C LEU A 211 15.64 -8.19 -5.92
N TYR A 212 15.58 -8.92 -7.02
CA TYR A 212 14.81 -8.58 -8.22
C TYR A 212 14.22 -9.84 -8.82
N CYS A 213 13.05 -9.72 -9.46
CA CYS A 213 12.54 -10.79 -10.32
C CYS A 213 13.45 -10.93 -11.54
N TYR A 214 13.54 -12.14 -12.11
CA TYR A 214 14.40 -12.40 -13.25
C TYR A 214 14.07 -11.47 -14.44
N ASP A 215 12.78 -11.26 -14.70
CA ASP A 215 12.29 -10.40 -15.78
C ASP A 215 12.69 -8.93 -15.59
N ASP A 216 12.98 -8.51 -14.36
CA ASP A 216 13.40 -7.13 -14.07
C ASP A 216 14.91 -6.89 -14.23
N LEU A 217 15.71 -7.94 -14.46
CA LEU A 217 17.15 -7.84 -14.67
C LEU A 217 17.53 -7.76 -16.15
N LEU A 218 16.59 -8.07 -17.04
CA LEU A 218 16.79 -8.12 -18.48
C LEU A 218 16.29 -6.85 -19.20
N ALA A 219 15.78 -5.88 -18.45
CA ALA A 219 15.23 -4.61 -18.93
C ALA A 219 16.31 -3.57 -19.28
#